data_AF-A0A0C2ZHK7-F1
#
_entry.id   AF-A0A0C2ZHK7-F1
#
_cell.length_a   1.000
_cell.length_b   1.000
_cell.length_c   1.000
_cell.angle_alpha   90.00
_cell.angle_beta   90.00
_cell.angle_gamma   90.00
#
_symmetry.space_group_name_H-M   'P 1'
#
loop_
_entity.id
_entity.type
_entity.pdbx_description
1 polymer ?
#
loop_
_entity_poly.entity_id
_entity_poly.type
_entity_poly.pdbx_seq_one_letter_code
_entity_poly.pdbx_strand_id
1 'polypeptide(L)' 'MLDEYDFSDGVRGRFYKPTKIPTSMRLDNDVLLFLKKQASEKKIAYQTLINNLLREYMQEGLKLEHK' A
#
# COMPACT_ATOMS: atom_id res chain seq x y z
N MET A 1 29.59 -10.14 28.87
CA MET A 1 28.80 -10.78 27.81
C MET A 1 27.35 -10.44 28.06
N LEU A 2 26.79 -9.55 27.24
CA LEU A 2 25.35 -9.37 27.12
C LEU A 2 25.06 -9.77 25.69
N ASP A 3 24.41 -10.91 25.55
CA ASP A 3 24.13 -11.55 24.27
C ASP A 3 23.40 -10.57 23.35
N GLU A 4 23.98 -10.34 22.17
CA GLU A 4 23.39 -9.51 21.14
C GLU A 4 22.02 -10.09 20.78
N TYR A 5 20.97 -9.33 21.06
CA TYR A 5 19.62 -9.71 20.66
C TYR A 5 19.57 -9.76 19.13
N ASP A 6 19.47 -10.97 18.59
CA ASP A 6 19.32 -11.21 17.16
C ASP A 6 17.88 -10.89 16.74
N PHE A 7 17.69 -9.71 16.12
CA PHE A 7 16.42 -9.26 15.58
C PHE A 7 16.15 -9.79 14.15
N SER A 8 16.92 -10.77 13.66
CA SER A 8 16.80 -11.30 12.28
C SER A 8 15.42 -11.90 11.98
N ASP A 9 14.69 -12.40 12.98
CA ASP A 9 13.32 -12.94 12.84
C ASP A 9 12.20 -11.92 13.14
N GLY A 10 12.55 -10.64 13.33
CA GLY A 10 11.61 -9.56 13.60
C GLY A 10 10.76 -9.21 12.37
N VAL A 11 9.63 -9.88 12.19
CA VAL A 11 8.65 -9.54 11.14
C VAL A 11 8.06 -8.15 11.42
N ARG A 12 8.59 -7.11 10.75
CA ARG A 12 7.99 -5.77 10.70
C ARG A 12 6.57 -5.89 10.16
N GLY A 13 5.57 -5.54 10.97
CA GLY A 13 4.17 -5.45 10.53
C GLY A 13 3.17 -6.41 11.19
N ARG A 14 3.58 -7.25 12.17
CA ARG A 14 2.65 -8.17 12.87
C ARG A 14 1.47 -7.47 13.57
N PHE A 15 1.56 -6.15 13.79
CA PHE A 15 0.52 -5.31 14.41
C PHE A 15 0.01 -4.16 13.54
N TYR A 16 0.44 -4.04 12.28
CA TYR A 16 -0.03 -2.96 11.43
C TYR A 16 -1.44 -3.25 10.93
N LYS A 17 -2.43 -2.56 11.51
CA LYS A 17 -3.80 -2.52 10.98
C LYS A 17 -3.96 -1.25 10.13
N PRO A 18 -4.16 -1.37 8.81
CA PRO A 18 -4.40 -0.20 7.98
C PRO A 18 -5.76 0.42 8.31
N THR A 19 -5.75 1.52 9.04
CA THR A 19 -6.95 2.34 9.26
C THR A 19 -7.18 3.21 8.03
N LYS A 20 -8.31 3.00 7.34
CA LYS A 20 -8.70 3.83 6.20
C LYS A 20 -9.14 5.20 6.73
N ILE A 21 -8.41 6.25 6.37
CA ILE A 21 -8.77 7.62 6.73
C ILE A 21 -9.48 8.26 5.53
N PRO A 22 -10.74 8.72 5.68
CA PRO A 22 -11.43 9.41 4.60
C PRO A 22 -10.70 10.72 4.31
N THR A 23 -10.08 10.81 3.14
CA THR A 23 -9.29 11.96 2.70
C THR A 23 -9.77 12.39 1.32
N SER A 24 -9.83 13.69 1.07
CA SER A 24 -10.09 14.23 -0.27
C SER A 24 -8.77 14.34 -1.04
N MET A 25 -8.71 13.76 -2.23
CA MET A 25 -7.57 13.82 -3.14
C MET A 25 -8.07 14.21 -4.53
N ARG A 26 -7.32 15.05 -5.23
CA ARG A 26 -7.59 15.38 -6.64
C ARG A 26 -6.91 14.36 -7.54
N LEU A 27 -7.68 13.82 -8.47
CA LEU A 27 -7.21 12.92 -9.52
C LEU A 27 -7.71 13.47 -10.86
N ASP A 28 -6.90 13.33 -11.89
CA ASP A 28 -7.31 13.69 -13.25
C ASP A 28 -8.46 12.78 -13.72
N ASN A 29 -9.32 13.35 -14.56
CA ASN A 29 -10.57 12.69 -14.97
C ASN A 29 -10.32 11.40 -15.78
N ASP A 30 -9.31 11.42 -16.65
CA ASP A 30 -8.88 10.28 -17.45
C ASP A 30 -8.33 9.15 -16.59
N VAL A 31 -7.48 9.48 -15.60
CA VAL A 31 -6.95 8.55 -14.61
C VAL A 31 -8.08 7.92 -13.80
N LEU A 32 -9.03 8.72 -13.32
CA LEU A 32 -10.18 8.23 -12.58
C LEU A 32 -11.06 7.29 -13.43
N LEU A 33 -11.29 7.63 -14.70
CA LEU A 33 -12.07 6.80 -15.62
C LEU A 33 -11.39 5.46 -15.88
N PHE A 34 -10.08 5.48 -16.12
CA PHE A 34 -9.26 4.28 -16.29
C PHE A 34 -9.34 3.35 -15.07
N LEU A 35 -9.17 3.90 -13.88
CA LEU A 35 -9.22 3.13 -12.62
C LEU A 35 -10.61 2.57 -12.35
N LYS A 36 -11.69 3.32 -12.65
CA LYS A 36 -13.07 2.82 -12.54
C LYS A 36 -13.32 1.64 -13.47
N LYS A 37 -12.86 1.72 -14.72
CA LYS A 37 -12.98 0.62 -15.70
C LYS A 37 -12.26 -0.64 -15.20
N GLN A 38 -11.00 -0.52 -14.80
CA GLN A 38 -10.23 -1.64 -14.24
C GLN A 38 -10.87 -2.22 -12.98
N ALA A 39 -11.38 -1.38 -12.09
CA ALA A 39 -12.03 -1.83 -10.87
C ALA A 39 -13.30 -2.65 -11.16
N SER A 40 -14.07 -2.23 -12.18
CA SER A 40 -15.24 -2.96 -12.65
C SER A 40 -14.87 -4.34 -13.22
N GLU A 41 -13.84 -4.42 -14.05
CA GLU A 41 -13.31 -5.69 -14.60
C GLU A 41 -12.85 -6.64 -13.49
N LYS A 42 -12.19 -6.10 -12.46
CA LYS A 42 -11.70 -6.85 -11.29
C LYS A 42 -12.78 -7.10 -10.23
N LYS A 43 -14.02 -6.60 -10.42
CA LYS A 43 -15.15 -6.70 -9.47
C LYS A 43 -14.81 -6.19 -8.06
N ILE A 44 -14.03 -5.10 -7.97
CA ILE A 44 -13.69 -4.43 -6.70
C ILE A 44 -14.05 -2.95 -6.76
N ALA A 45 -14.15 -2.29 -5.60
CA ALA A 45 -14.34 -0.84 -5.55
C ALA A 45 -13.09 -0.11 -6.08
N TYR A 46 -13.28 0.96 -6.86
CA TYR A 46 -12.16 1.76 -7.39
C TYR A 46 -11.28 2.36 -6.29
N GLN A 47 -11.87 2.71 -5.14
CA GLN A 47 -11.13 3.18 -3.96
C GLN A 47 -10.21 2.09 -3.39
N THR A 48 -10.63 0.83 -3.42
CA THR A 48 -9.80 -0.31 -3.01
C THR A 48 -8.65 -0.51 -3.99
N LEU A 49 -8.93 -0.45 -5.29
CA LEU A 49 -7.90 -0.55 -6.34
C LEU A 49 -6.83 0.55 -6.16
N ILE A 50 -7.26 1.81 -5.97
CA ILE A 50 -6.34 2.94 -5.74
C ILE A 50 -5.46 2.69 -4.52
N ASN A 51 -6.06 2.30 -3.39
CA ASN A 51 -5.29 2.03 -2.17
C ASN A 51 -4.28 0.89 -2.35
N ASN A 52 -4.62 -0.16 -3.12
CA ASN A 52 -3.71 -1.26 -3.40
C ASN A 52 -2.53 -0.81 -4.26
N LEU A 53 -2.78 -0.04 -5.32
CA LEU A 53 -1.73 0.52 -6.18
C LEU A 53 -0.76 1.41 -5.39
N LEU A 54 -1.30 2.29 -4.54
CA LEU A 54 -0.48 3.16 -3.68
C LEU A 54 0.34 2.35 -2.67
N ARG A 55 -0.24 1.26 -2.14
CA ARG A 55 0.46 0.36 -1.21
C ARG A 55 1.59 -0.39 -1.92
N GLU A 56 1.36 -0.89 -3.13
CA GLU A 56 2.39 -1.54 -3.95
C GLU A 56 3.55 -0.58 -4.22
N TYR A 57 3.26 0.64 -4.68
CA TYR A 57 4.26 1.68 -4.89
C TYR A 57 5.06 2.00 -3.62
N MET A 58 4.38 2.12 -2.46
CA MET A 58 5.05 2.32 -1.17
C MET A 58 6.00 1.17 -0.82
N GLN A 59 5.59 -0.08 -1.04
CA GLN A 59 6.43 -1.25 -0.77
C GLN A 59 7.63 -1.33 -1.71
N GLU A 60 7.47 -0.95 -2.98
CA GLU A 60 8.58 -0.86 -3.92
C GLU A 60 9.59 0.21 -3.50
N GLY A 61 9.11 1.39 -3.08
CA GLY A 61 9.96 2.45 -2.52
C GLY A 61 10.75 1.99 -1.30
N LEU A 62 10.09 1.32 -0.35
CA LEU A 62 10.78 0.79 0.84
C LEU A 62 11.87 -0.24 0.49
N LYS A 63 11.66 -1.08 -0.53
CA LYS A 63 12.68 -2.06 -0.98
C LYS A 63 13.90 -1.40 -1.60
N LEU A 64 13.74 -0.22 -2.22
CA LEU A 64 14.84 0.52 -2.82
C LEU A 64 15.71 1.25 -1.78
N GLU A 65 15.13 1.67 -0.66
CA GLU A 65 15.88 2.34 0.42
C GLU A 65 16.67 1.38 1.33
N HIS A 66 16.34 0.09 1.32
CA HIS A 66 17.02 -0.94 2.11
C HIS A 66 18.06 -1.74 1.31
N LYS A 67 18.49 -1.23 0.15
CA LYS A 67 19.51 -1.84 -0.71
C LYS A 67 20.77 -1.00 -0.74
#